data_AF-A0A2U3GTA3-F1
#
_entry.id   AF-A0A2U3GTA3-F1
#
_cell.length_a   1.000
_cell.length_b   1.000
_cell.length_c   1.000
_cell.angle_alpha   90.00
_cell.angle_beta   90.00
_cell.angle_gamma   90.00
#
_symmetry.space_group_name_H-M   'P 1'
#
loop_
_entity.id
_entity.type
_entity.pdbx_description
1 polymer ?
#
loop_
_entity_poly.entity_id
_entity_poly.type
_entity_poly.pdbx_seq_one_letter_code
_entity_poly.pdbx_strand_id
1 'polypeptide(L)'
;MALRSRLADAISSRSLLPAWFVTVLGAAPPARATEQWLETAIRVLLYRLTYDITDPVVALGPEPSDTDRHRRSWHNELRKDLRRW
;
A
#
# COMPACT_ATOMS: atom_id res chain seq x y z
N MET A 1 1.95 -3.88 16.27
CA MET A 1 2.69 -2.60 16.25
C MET A 1 3.98 -2.61 15.42
N ALA A 2 4.71 -3.73 15.27
CA ALA A 2 6.02 -3.73 14.60
C ALA A 2 6.02 -3.25 13.13
N LEU A 3 5.03 -3.62 12.32
CA LEU A 3 5.01 -3.26 10.89
C LEU A 3 4.84 -1.75 10.66
N ARG A 4 3.98 -1.10 11.44
CA ARG A 4 3.76 0.36 11.37
C ARG A 4 5.03 1.14 11.71
N SER A 5 5.70 0.76 12.80
CA SER A 5 6.96 1.38 13.21
C SER A 5 8.05 1.17 12.15
N ARG A 6 8.21 -0.06 11.64
CA ARG A 6 9.17 -0.35 10.56
C ARG A 6 8.93 0.47 9.29
N LEU A 7 7.67 0.67 8.92
CA LEU A 7 7.31 1.51 7.77
C LEU A 7 7.66 2.98 8.04
N ALA A 8 7.28 3.51 9.21
CA ALA A 8 7.61 4.88 9.59
C ALA A 8 9.12 5.12 9.64
N ASP A 9 9.89 4.16 10.15
CA ASP A 9 11.36 4.21 10.18
C ASP A 9 11.96 4.17 8.77
N ALA A 10 11.45 3.31 7.88
CA ALA A 10 11.91 3.22 6.48
C ALA A 10 11.69 4.52 5.71
N ILE A 11 10.53 5.18 5.92
CA ILE A 11 10.23 6.49 5.35
C ILE A 11 11.14 7.57 5.94
N SER A 12 11.29 7.59 7.26
CA SER A 12 12.10 8.60 7.96
C SER A 12 13.58 8.51 7.62
N SER A 13 14.10 7.29 7.41
CA SER A 13 15.47 7.02 7.00
C SER A 13 15.74 7.25 5.50
N ARG A 14 14.74 7.68 4.72
CA ARG A 14 14.81 7.79 3.25
C ARG A 14 15.34 6.52 2.58
N SER A 15 15.00 5.35 3.14
CA SER A 15 15.30 4.09 2.49
C SER A 15 14.64 4.05 1.10
N LEU A 16 15.26 3.37 0.13
CA LEU A 16 14.76 3.29 -1.25
C LEU A 16 13.39 2.60 -1.27
N LEU A 17 12.33 3.41 -1.23
CA LEU A 17 10.97 2.91 -1.34
C LEU A 17 10.74 2.40 -2.78
N PRO A 18 10.00 1.29 -2.96
CA PRO A 18 9.64 0.83 -4.30
C PRO A 18 8.90 1.90 -5.09
N ALA A 19 9.07 1.92 -6.41
CA ALA A 19 8.46 2.92 -7.29
C ALA A 19 6.95 3.01 -7.10
N TRP A 20 6.24 1.87 -7.03
CA TRP A 20 4.79 1.83 -6.80
C TRP A 20 4.35 2.61 -5.56
N PHE A 21 5.18 2.59 -4.50
CA PHE A 21 4.83 3.21 -3.22
C PHE A 21 4.83 4.73 -3.37
N VAL A 22 5.89 5.27 -3.96
CA VAL A 22 6.02 6.71 -4.19
C VAL A 22 4.99 7.20 -5.21
N THR A 23 4.69 6.43 -6.24
CA THR A 23 3.73 6.84 -7.28
C THR A 23 2.29 6.83 -6.82
N VAL A 24 1.93 5.95 -5.88
CA VAL A 24 0.53 5.74 -5.47
C VAL A 24 0.21 6.41 -4.14
N LEU A 25 1.15 6.48 -3.20
CA LEU A 25 0.95 7.08 -1.88
C LEU A 25 1.71 8.40 -1.72
N GLY A 26 2.64 8.72 -2.62
CA GLY A 26 3.59 9.81 -2.43
C GLY A 26 4.79 9.42 -1.57
N ALA A 27 5.82 10.25 -1.59
CA ALA A 27 7.08 9.99 -0.88
C ALA A 27 6.99 10.15 0.65
N ALA A 28 5.97 10.87 1.14
CA ALA A 28 5.80 11.17 2.56
C ALA A 28 4.32 11.37 2.92
N PRO A 29 3.92 11.06 4.18
CA PRO A 29 2.57 11.29 4.64
C PRO A 29 2.22 12.79 4.70
N PRO A 30 0.98 13.18 4.33
CA PRO A 30 0.51 14.55 4.49
C PRO A 30 0.21 14.88 5.95
N ALA A 31 0.59 16.09 6.39
CA ALA A 31 0.55 16.51 7.80
C ALA A 31 -0.82 16.37 8.50
N ARG A 32 -1.92 16.49 7.76
CA ARG A 32 -3.29 16.42 8.32
C ARG A 32 -3.91 15.01 8.26
N ALA A 33 -3.27 14.05 7.61
CA ALA A 33 -3.84 12.71 7.42
C ALA A 33 -2.82 11.57 7.55
N THR A 34 -1.75 11.80 8.31
CA THR A 34 -0.65 10.85 8.54
C THR A 34 -1.12 9.47 8.98
N GLU A 35 -2.09 9.38 9.89
CA GLU A 35 -2.58 8.10 10.39
C GLU A 35 -3.32 7.30 9.31
N GLN A 36 -4.22 7.95 8.58
CA GLN A 36 -4.97 7.34 7.48
C GLN A 36 -4.05 6.93 6.35
N TRP A 37 -3.02 7.73 6.08
CA TRP A 37 -1.99 7.42 5.10
C TRP A 37 -1.20 6.18 5.50
N LEU A 38 -0.74 6.11 6.76
CA LEU A 38 0.00 4.95 7.29
C LEU A 38 -0.87 3.69 7.29
N GLU A 39 -2.14 3.82 7.67
CA GLU A 39 -3.08 2.70 7.62
C GLU A 39 -3.28 2.20 6.20
N THR A 40 -3.47 3.10 5.23
CA THR A 40 -3.57 2.75 3.80
C THR A 40 -2.32 2.01 3.33
N ALA A 41 -1.14 2.56 3.66
CA ALA A 41 0.15 1.97 3.28
C ALA A 41 0.32 0.55 3.86
N ILE A 42 -0.03 0.35 5.13
CA ILE A 42 0.02 -0.96 5.78
C ILE A 42 -0.96 -1.93 5.12
N ARG A 43 -2.19 -1.51 4.84
CA ARG A 43 -3.18 -2.38 4.20
C ARG A 43 -2.74 -2.81 2.80
N VAL A 44 -2.09 -1.93 2.03
CA VAL A 44 -1.49 -2.29 0.73
C VAL A 44 -0.32 -3.27 0.92
N LEU A 45 0.58 -3.04 1.87
CA LEU A 45 1.68 -3.97 2.15
C LEU A 45 1.18 -5.35 2.58
N LEU A 46 0.16 -5.40 3.43
CA LEU A 46 -0.48 -6.66 3.84
C LEU A 46 -1.13 -7.37 2.64
N TYR A 47 -1.85 -6.65 1.78
CA TYR A 47 -2.41 -7.22 0.56
C TYR A 47 -1.32 -7.83 -0.33
N ARG A 48 -0.22 -7.10 -0.54
CA ARG A 48 0.92 -7.59 -1.33
C ARG A 48 1.56 -8.82 -0.71
N LEU A 49 1.72 -8.88 0.61
CA LEU A 49 2.23 -10.05 1.32
C LEU A 49 1.27 -11.25 1.20
N THR A 50 -0.03 -11.04 1.34
CA THR A 50 -1.04 -12.11 1.25
C THR A 50 -1.10 -12.76 -0.12
N TYR A 51 -0.90 -11.98 -1.19
CA TYR A 51 -1.00 -12.45 -2.58
C TYR A 51 0.35 -12.51 -3.31
N ASP A 52 1.46 -12.48 -2.56
CA ASP A 52 2.84 -12.56 -3.04
C ASP A 52 3.16 -11.61 -4.22
N ILE A 53 2.72 -10.37 -4.10
CA ILE A 53 2.89 -9.36 -5.15
C ILE A 53 4.28 -8.73 -5.02
N THR A 54 5.14 -9.09 -5.97
CA THR A 54 6.52 -8.62 -6.08
C THR A 54 6.72 -7.51 -7.11
N ASP A 55 5.66 -7.16 -7.87
CA ASP A 55 5.72 -6.14 -8.92
C ASP A 55 6.21 -4.77 -8.38
N PRO A 56 7.32 -4.22 -8.89
CA PRO A 56 7.90 -2.98 -8.38
C PRO A 56 7.15 -1.70 -8.80
N VAL A 57 6.23 -1.79 -9.77
CA VAL A 57 5.53 -0.65 -10.38
C VAL A 57 4.04 -0.66 -10.04
N VAL A 58 3.38 -1.82 -10.06
CA VAL A 58 1.94 -1.92 -9.81
C VAL A 58 1.68 -2.22 -8.32
N ALA A 59 1.12 -1.24 -7.60
CA ALA A 59 0.92 -1.33 -6.15
C ALA A 59 0.08 -2.54 -5.72
N LEU A 60 -1.03 -2.81 -6.40
CA LEU A 60 -1.96 -3.91 -6.11
C LEU A 60 -1.74 -5.13 -7.01
N GLY A 61 -0.69 -5.15 -7.83
CA GLY A 61 -0.46 -6.22 -8.80
C GLY A 61 -1.56 -6.31 -9.87
N PRO A 62 -1.65 -7.46 -10.57
CA PRO A 62 -2.67 -7.67 -11.60
C PRO A 62 -4.07 -7.75 -11.00
N GLU A 63 -5.07 -7.36 -11.80
CA GLU A 63 -6.47 -7.42 -11.40
C GLU A 63 -6.87 -8.87 -11.07
N PRO A 64 -7.50 -9.13 -9.90
CA PRO A 64 -7.87 -10.47 -9.49
C PRO A 64 -8.98 -11.08 -10.37
N SER A 65 -8.90 -12.40 -10.58
CA SER A 65 -9.92 -13.16 -11.32
C SER A 65 -11.29 -13.10 -10.65
N ASP A 66 -12.34 -13.36 -11.42
CA ASP A 66 -13.73 -13.40 -10.91
C ASP A 66 -13.99 -14.56 -9.93
N THR A 67 -13.12 -15.57 -9.94
CA THR A 67 -13.22 -16.74 -9.06
C THR A 67 -12.86 -16.42 -7.61
N ASP A 68 -11.98 -15.44 -7.37
CA ASP A 68 -11.60 -15.01 -6.03
C ASP A 68 -12.31 -13.72 -5.63
N ARG A 69 -13.57 -13.89 -5.22
CA ARG A 69 -14.43 -12.78 -4.78
C ARG A 69 -13.85 -12.01 -3.60
N HIS A 70 -13.13 -12.68 -2.69
CA HIS A 70 -12.56 -12.03 -1.52
C HIS A 70 -11.40 -11.11 -1.91
N ARG A 71 -10.44 -11.63 -2.70
CA ARG A 71 -9.33 -10.82 -3.23
C ARG A 71 -9.83 -9.65 -4.06
N ARG A 72 -10.87 -9.86 -4.87
CA ARG A 72 -11.49 -8.81 -5.69
C ARG A 72 -12.13 -7.70 -4.84
N SER A 73 -12.88 -8.05 -3.80
CA SER A 73 -13.46 -7.06 -2.88
C SER A 73 -12.36 -6.21 -2.23
N TRP A 74 -11.34 -6.87 -1.67
CA TRP A 74 -10.24 -6.17 -1.00
C TRP A 74 -9.42 -5.31 -1.99
N HIS A 75 -9.13 -5.82 -3.19
CA HIS A 75 -8.49 -5.05 -4.25
C HIS A 75 -9.27 -3.77 -4.58
N ASN A 76 -10.59 -3.86 -4.70
CA ASN A 76 -11.45 -2.71 -5.02
C ASN A 76 -11.52 -1.69 -3.88
N GLU A 77 -11.55 -2.14 -2.62
CA GLU A 77 -11.48 -1.26 -1.46
C GLU A 77 -10.16 -0.48 -1.43
N LEU A 78 -9.02 -1.19 -1.56
CA LEU A 78 -7.71 -0.54 -1.61
C LEU A 78 -7.61 0.43 -2.79
N ARG A 79 -8.10 0.05 -3.97
CA ARG A 79 -8.11 0.92 -5.14
C ARG A 79 -8.93 2.19 -4.90
N LYS A 80 -10.00 2.15 -4.09
CA LYS A 80 -10.77 3.34 -3.70
C LYS A 80 -10.01 4.19 -2.68
N ASP A 81 -9.38 3.56 -1.69
CA ASP A 81 -8.63 4.28 -0.65
C ASP A 81 -7.38 4.97 -1.22
N LEU A 82 -6.70 4.33 -2.19
CA LEU A 82 -5.53 4.89 -2.86
C LEU A 82 -5.85 6.12 -3.71
N ARG A 83 -7.08 6.29 -4.19
CA ARG A 83 -7.50 7.51 -4.93
C ARG A 83 -7.56 8.77 -4.06
N ARG A 84 -7.40 8.63 -2.74
CA ARG A 84 -7.43 9.76 -1.79
C ARG A 84 -6.08 10.44 -1.64
N TRP A 85 -5.02 9.85 -2.18
CA TRP A 85 -3.64 10.31 -2.12
C TRP A 85 -3.18 10.73 -3.51
#